data_AF-A0A7Y1YF02-F1
#
_entry.id   AF-A0A7Y1YF02-F1
#
_cell.length_a   1.000
_cell.length_b   1.000
_cell.length_c   1.000
_cell.angle_alpha   90.00
_cell.angle_beta   90.00
_cell.angle_gamma   90.00
#
_symmetry.space_group_name_H-M   'P 1'
#
loop_
_entity.id
_entity.type
_entity.pdbx_description
1 polymer ?
#
loop_
_entity_poly.entity_id
_entity_poly.type
_entity_poly.pdbx_seq_one_letter_code
_entity_poly.pdbx_strand_id
1 'polypeptide(L)'
;MELLIARLGETKLYRLNDAITNISCGITQQVIGVLSKTILIVGYLYIHDHWRIFELRESIWSFLLLFIGIDFFYYWFHRYAYEISLFWGAHIVHHQSEEYNLSVALRQSSLQGFVSMAFYIPLALIGFNPISFVASSSFQTLYQF
;
A
#
# COMPACT_ATOMS: atom_id res chain seq x y z
N MET A 1 -14.47 19.74 8.72
CA MET A 1 -13.86 21.09 8.62
C MET A 1 -14.07 21.68 7.23
N GLU A 2 -13.58 21.08 6.14
CA GLU A 2 -13.79 21.60 4.76
C GLU A 2 -15.27 21.76 4.35
N LEU A 3 -16.12 20.76 4.63
CA LEU A 3 -17.56 20.81 4.32
C LEU A 3 -18.31 21.97 5.02
N LEU A 4 -17.83 22.34 6.22
CA LEU A 4 -18.33 23.48 6.99
C LEU A 4 -17.85 24.81 6.38
N ILE A 5 -16.58 24.88 5.98
CA ILE A 5 -15.98 26.06 5.35
C ILE A 5 -16.58 26.31 3.95
N ALA A 6 -16.82 25.27 3.15
CA ALA A 6 -17.45 25.39 1.83
C ALA A 6 -18.91 25.87 1.92
N ARG A 7 -19.67 25.40 2.93
CA ARG A 7 -21.02 25.92 3.19
C ARG A 7 -21.03 27.36 3.69
N LEU A 8 -20.00 27.79 4.41
CA LEU A 8 -19.88 29.14 4.96
C LEU A 8 -19.30 30.15 3.94
N GLY A 9 -18.62 29.68 2.89
CA GLY A 9 -17.91 30.52 1.92
C GLY A 9 -18.52 30.63 0.52
N GLU A 10 -19.70 30.05 0.26
CA GLU A 10 -20.34 29.98 -1.07
C GLU A 10 -19.44 29.45 -2.21
N THR A 11 -18.41 28.68 -1.89
CA THR A 11 -17.53 28.08 -2.90
C THR A 11 -18.12 26.75 -3.37
N LYS A 12 -18.34 26.59 -4.68
CA LYS A 12 -18.82 25.35 -5.33
C LYS A 12 -17.76 24.22 -5.34
N LEU A 13 -16.89 24.16 -4.34
CA LEU A 13 -15.74 23.25 -4.30
C LEU A 13 -16.07 21.79 -3.96
N TYR A 14 -17.30 21.50 -3.50
CA TYR A 14 -17.72 20.14 -3.13
C TYR A 14 -19.05 19.80 -3.79
N ARG A 15 -18.99 19.06 -4.90
CA ARG A 15 -20.18 18.44 -5.49
C ARG A 15 -20.44 17.14 -4.74
N LEU A 16 -21.64 16.99 -4.17
CA LEU A 16 -22.01 15.82 -3.37
C LEU A 16 -21.80 14.49 -4.12
N ASN A 17 -22.03 14.49 -5.43
CA ASN A 17 -21.82 13.32 -6.30
C ASN A 17 -20.35 12.88 -6.32
N ASP A 18 -19.42 13.82 -6.31
CA ASP A 18 -17.98 13.54 -6.34
C ASP A 18 -17.53 12.99 -4.98
N ALA A 19 -18.08 13.53 -3.88
CA ALA A 19 -17.85 13.00 -2.53
C ALA A 19 -18.37 11.55 -2.37
N ILE A 20 -19.57 11.23 -2.85
CA ILE A 20 -20.12 9.86 -2.81
C ILE A 20 -19.28 8.91 -3.66
N THR A 21 -18.84 9.35 -4.85
CA THR A 21 -17.99 8.56 -5.73
C THR A 21 -16.65 8.26 -5.07
N ASN A 22 -15.99 9.26 -4.48
CA ASN A 22 -14.70 9.10 -3.82
C ASN A 22 -14.79 8.19 -2.57
N ILE A 23 -15.85 8.31 -1.77
CA ILE A 23 -16.11 7.41 -0.64
C ILE A 23 -16.33 5.97 -1.12
N SER A 24 -17.11 5.78 -2.18
CA SER A 24 -17.37 4.45 -2.75
C SER A 24 -16.10 3.80 -3.31
N CYS A 25 -15.25 4.59 -3.98
CA CYS A 25 -13.92 4.17 -4.42
C CYS A 25 -13.02 3.81 -3.22
N GLY A 26 -13.03 4.62 -2.16
CA GLY A 26 -12.28 4.35 -0.93
C GLY A 26 -12.69 3.04 -0.26
N ILE A 27 -14.00 2.80 -0.11
CA ILE A 27 -14.52 1.55 0.46
C ILE A 27 -14.09 0.35 -0.40
N THR A 28 -14.24 0.47 -1.72
CA THR A 28 -13.82 -0.57 -2.67
C THR A 28 -12.32 -0.85 -2.53
N GLN A 29 -11.50 0.19 -2.42
CA GLN A 29 -10.07 0.04 -2.23
C GLN A 29 -9.72 -0.59 -0.89
N GLN A 30 -10.42 -0.29 0.20
CA GLN A 30 -10.18 -0.93 1.49
C GLN A 30 -10.58 -2.40 1.48
N VAL A 31 -11.73 -2.75 0.90
CA VAL A 31 -12.18 -4.16 0.76
C VAL A 31 -11.18 -4.96 -0.07
N ILE A 32 -10.76 -4.44 -1.21
CA ILE A 32 -9.76 -5.10 -2.06
C ILE A 32 -8.37 -5.07 -1.40
N GLY A 33 -8.07 -4.04 -0.63
CA GLY A 33 -6.87 -3.90 0.18
C GLY A 33 -6.74 -5.00 1.23
N VAL A 34 -7.83 -5.35 1.91
CA VAL A 34 -7.86 -6.49 2.84
C VAL A 34 -7.56 -7.78 2.09
N LEU A 35 -8.23 -8.04 0.96
CA LEU A 35 -8.00 -9.24 0.17
C LEU A 35 -6.55 -9.37 -0.31
N SER A 36 -5.99 -8.31 -0.90
CA SER A 36 -4.60 -8.33 -1.38
C SER A 36 -3.59 -8.50 -0.23
N LYS A 37 -3.82 -7.87 0.92
CA LYS A 37 -2.99 -8.08 2.13
C LYS A 37 -3.08 -9.51 2.65
N THR A 38 -4.27 -10.12 2.66
CA THR A 38 -4.44 -11.52 3.07
C THR A 38 -3.66 -12.45 2.14
N ILE A 39 -3.76 -12.27 0.82
CA ILE A 39 -3.00 -13.07 -0.15
C ILE A 39 -1.50 -12.87 0.05
N LEU A 40 -1.03 -11.63 0.22
CA LEU A 40 0.37 -11.33 0.50
C LEU A 40 0.84 -12.07 1.76
N ILE A 41 0.15 -11.96 2.88
CA ILE A 41 0.57 -12.58 4.15
C ILE A 41 0.57 -14.11 4.05
N VAL A 42 -0.47 -14.71 3.48
CA VAL A 42 -0.58 -16.17 3.32
C VAL A 42 0.51 -16.68 2.37
N GLY A 43 0.71 -16.01 1.23
CA GLY A 43 1.76 -16.37 0.28
C GLY A 43 3.16 -16.19 0.86
N TYR A 44 3.40 -15.11 1.60
CA TYR A 44 4.65 -14.85 2.29
C TYR A 44 4.96 -15.95 3.30
N LEU A 45 3.98 -16.31 4.15
CA LEU A 45 4.11 -17.39 5.12
C LEU A 45 4.44 -18.72 4.43
N TYR A 46 3.70 -19.06 3.38
CA TYR A 46 3.93 -20.29 2.62
C TYR A 46 5.35 -20.36 2.04
N ILE A 47 5.82 -19.28 1.42
CA ILE A 47 7.17 -19.18 0.85
C ILE A 47 8.23 -19.26 1.97
N HIS A 48 8.02 -18.58 3.10
CA HIS A 48 8.93 -18.60 4.23
C HIS A 48 9.07 -20.01 4.84
N ASP A 49 7.95 -20.74 4.98
CA ASP A 49 7.95 -22.06 5.59
C ASP A 49 8.56 -23.14 4.69
N HIS A 50 8.39 -23.03 3.37
CA HIS A 50 8.78 -24.08 2.44
C HIS A 50 10.07 -23.77 1.66
N TRP A 51 10.33 -22.50 1.35
CA TRP A 51 11.35 -22.08 0.37
C TRP A 51 12.34 -21.03 0.91
N ARG A 52 12.35 -20.74 2.22
CA ARG A 52 13.40 -19.87 2.78
C ARG A 52 14.78 -20.48 2.57
N ILE A 53 15.73 -19.61 2.26
CA ILE A 53 17.13 -19.94 1.97
C ILE A 53 17.95 -19.88 3.27
N PHE A 54 17.63 -18.96 4.17
CA PHE A 54 18.33 -18.80 5.45
C PHE A 54 17.38 -18.93 6.64
N GLU A 55 17.91 -19.46 7.74
CA GLU A 55 17.25 -19.43 9.03
C GLU A 55 17.75 -18.22 9.82
N LEU A 56 17.00 -17.12 9.77
CA LEU A 56 17.35 -15.91 10.48
C LEU A 56 16.90 -16.01 11.94
N ARG A 57 17.80 -15.65 12.87
CA ARG A 57 17.45 -15.51 14.28
C ARG A 57 16.73 -14.17 14.50
N GLU A 58 15.59 -14.22 15.18
CA GLU A 58 14.89 -13.02 15.62
C GLU A 58 15.77 -12.17 16.54
N SER A 59 16.00 -10.93 16.12
CA SER A 59 16.79 -9.95 16.85
C SER A 59 16.41 -8.53 16.40
N ILE A 60 16.83 -7.52 17.16
CA ILE A 60 16.64 -6.12 16.73
C ILE A 60 17.30 -5.84 15.38
N TRP A 61 18.42 -6.49 15.08
CA TRP A 61 19.14 -6.31 13.82
C TRP A 61 18.39 -6.92 12.63
N SER A 62 17.81 -8.13 12.78
CA SER A 62 16.98 -8.71 11.73
C SER A 62 15.71 -7.89 11.49
N PHE A 63 15.12 -7.33 12.55
CA PHE A 63 13.97 -6.42 12.45
C PHE A 63 14.32 -5.11 11.73
N LEU A 64 15.43 -4.46 12.08
CA LEU A 64 15.88 -3.23 11.41
C LEU A 64 16.23 -3.47 9.94
N LEU A 65 16.91 -4.58 9.65
CA LEU A 65 17.24 -4.95 8.27
C LEU A 65 15.97 -5.22 7.45
N LEU A 66 14.98 -5.90 8.05
CA LEU A 66 13.68 -6.11 7.44
C LEU A 66 12.95 -4.80 7.18
N PHE A 67 12.92 -3.89 8.15
CA PHE A 67 12.32 -2.56 7.99
C PHE A 67 12.91 -1.84 6.78
N ILE A 68 14.24 -1.75 6.69
CA ILE A 68 14.93 -1.16 5.53
C ILE A 68 14.61 -1.93 4.24
N GLY A 69 14.57 -3.25 4.31
CA GLY A 69 14.26 -4.12 3.17
C GLY A 69 12.88 -3.86 2.59
N ILE A 70 11.86 -3.66 3.44
CA ILE A 70 10.50 -3.36 2.99
C ILE A 70 10.47 -2.02 2.24
N ASP A 71 11.12 -0.98 2.77
CA ASP A 71 11.21 0.32 2.08
C ASP A 71 11.98 0.20 0.76
N PHE A 72 13.06 -0.57 0.74
CA PHE A 72 13.86 -0.80 -0.46
C PHE A 72 13.04 -1.46 -1.57
N PHE A 73 12.33 -2.56 -1.27
CA PHE A 73 11.51 -3.25 -2.27
C PHE A 73 10.29 -2.43 -2.69
N TYR A 74 9.71 -1.65 -1.77
CA TYR A 74 8.66 -0.70 -2.10
C TYR A 74 9.16 0.41 -3.04
N TYR A 75 10.36 0.95 -2.79
CA TYR A 75 11.00 1.92 -3.69
C TYR A 75 11.14 1.37 -5.11
N TRP A 76 11.58 0.12 -5.27
CA TRP A 76 11.70 -0.50 -6.60
C TRP A 76 10.35 -0.71 -7.29
N PHE A 77 9.33 -1.13 -6.54
CA PHE A 77 7.96 -1.17 -7.07
C PHE A 77 7.55 0.21 -7.59
N HIS A 78 7.72 1.26 -6.78
CA HIS A 78 7.37 2.63 -7.16
C HIS A 78 8.14 3.11 -8.36
N ARG A 79 9.45 2.90 -8.38
CA ARG A 79 10.30 3.26 -9.52
C ARG A 79 9.79 2.60 -10.81
N TYR A 80 9.57 1.30 -10.77
CA TYR A 80 9.07 0.58 -11.95
C TYR A 80 7.64 0.96 -12.31
N ALA A 81 6.83 1.42 -11.37
CA ALA A 81 5.52 1.99 -11.66
C ALA A 81 5.61 3.26 -12.53
N TYR A 82 6.72 4.00 -12.52
CA TYR A 82 6.96 5.13 -13.43
C TYR A 82 7.68 4.75 -14.72
N GLU A 83 8.28 3.56 -14.79
CA GLU A 83 9.09 3.14 -15.95
C GLU A 83 8.38 2.08 -16.83
N ILE A 84 7.41 1.31 -16.29
CA ILE A 84 6.79 0.16 -16.96
C ILE A 84 5.26 0.29 -16.98
N SER A 85 4.66 0.18 -18.17
CA SER A 85 3.21 0.41 -18.37
C SER A 85 2.28 -0.47 -17.53
N LEU A 86 2.67 -1.73 -17.27
CA LEU A 86 1.89 -2.64 -16.42
C LEU A 86 1.78 -2.09 -14.99
N PHE A 87 2.91 -1.72 -14.40
CA PHE A 87 2.98 -1.20 -13.04
C PHE A 87 2.40 0.22 -12.96
N TRP A 88 2.62 1.03 -14.00
CA TRP A 88 1.95 2.32 -14.15
C TRP A 88 0.43 2.19 -14.17
N GLY A 89 -0.14 1.24 -14.90
CA GLY A 89 -1.59 1.01 -14.92
C GLY A 89 -2.17 0.69 -13.55
N ALA A 90 -1.39 0.00 -12.70
CA ALA A 90 -1.76 -0.27 -11.32
C ALA A 90 -1.51 0.92 -10.37
N HIS A 91 -0.75 1.94 -10.78
CA HIS A 91 -0.31 3.06 -9.93
C HIS A 91 -0.92 4.43 -10.34
N ILE A 92 -1.31 4.61 -11.59
CA ILE A 92 -1.75 5.92 -12.11
C ILE A 92 -2.98 6.47 -11.37
N VAL A 93 -3.84 5.61 -10.83
CA VAL A 93 -5.12 6.00 -10.18
C VAL A 93 -4.92 7.05 -9.08
N HIS A 94 -3.81 6.98 -8.34
CA HIS A 94 -3.48 7.93 -7.27
C HIS A 94 -3.03 9.30 -7.81
N HIS A 95 -2.57 9.36 -9.05
CA HIS A 95 -2.12 10.58 -9.74
C HIS A 95 -3.19 11.16 -10.68
N GLN A 96 -4.40 10.59 -10.72
CA GLN A 96 -5.49 11.02 -11.61
C GLN A 96 -6.43 12.06 -11.02
N SER A 97 -6.16 12.59 -9.83
CA SER A 97 -7.02 13.63 -9.26
C SER A 97 -6.63 15.00 -9.80
N GLU A 98 -7.55 15.64 -10.54
CA GLU A 98 -7.40 17.02 -11.01
C GLU A 98 -7.76 18.04 -9.93
N GLU A 99 -8.57 17.65 -8.94
CA GLU A 99 -8.95 18.50 -7.81
C GLU A 99 -8.21 18.09 -6.54
N TYR A 100 -7.82 19.06 -5.70
CA TYR A 100 -7.15 18.83 -4.43
C TYR A 100 -8.18 18.99 -3.29
N ASN A 101 -8.80 17.90 -2.85
CA ASN A 101 -9.73 17.87 -1.72
C ASN A 101 -9.47 16.65 -0.83
N LEU A 102 -9.93 16.67 0.43
CA LEU A 102 -9.64 15.59 1.40
C LEU A 102 -10.12 14.20 0.95
N SER A 103 -11.12 14.11 0.08
CA SER A 103 -11.63 12.83 -0.41
C SER A 103 -10.73 12.17 -1.47
N VAL A 104 -9.77 12.91 -2.03
CA VAL A 104 -8.75 12.39 -2.97
C VAL A 104 -7.81 11.41 -2.31
N ALA A 105 -7.53 11.56 -1.01
CA ALA A 105 -6.68 10.64 -0.25
C ALA A 105 -7.20 9.19 -0.28
N LEU A 106 -8.51 9.00 -0.54
CA LEU A 106 -9.16 7.69 -0.65
C LEU A 106 -9.02 7.05 -2.03
N ARG A 107 -8.50 7.78 -3.04
CA ARG A 107 -8.36 7.31 -4.42
C ARG A 107 -7.05 6.55 -4.62
N GLN A 108 -6.89 5.47 -3.88
CA GLN A 108 -5.80 4.53 -4.07
C GLN A 108 -6.18 3.47 -5.11
N SER A 109 -5.20 2.93 -5.84
CA SER A 109 -5.51 1.86 -6.79
C SER A 109 -5.85 0.59 -6.02
N SER A 110 -6.95 -0.05 -6.40
CA SER A 110 -7.32 -1.35 -5.85
C SER A 110 -6.40 -2.47 -6.34
N LEU A 111 -5.67 -2.26 -7.43
CA LEU A 111 -4.78 -3.28 -8.02
C LEU A 111 -3.35 -3.23 -7.51
N GLN A 112 -2.93 -2.08 -6.96
CA GLN A 112 -1.55 -1.86 -6.51
C GLN A 112 -1.08 -2.94 -5.55
N GLY A 113 -1.91 -3.33 -4.57
CA GLY A 113 -1.55 -4.36 -3.59
C GLY A 113 -1.23 -5.73 -4.23
N PHE A 114 -1.95 -6.11 -5.29
CA PHE A 114 -1.67 -7.37 -6.00
C PHE A 114 -0.42 -7.31 -6.87
N VAL A 115 -0.04 -6.12 -7.33
CA VAL A 115 1.15 -5.95 -8.15
C VAL A 115 2.40 -5.81 -7.28
N SER A 116 2.31 -5.05 -6.19
CA SER A 116 3.43 -4.80 -5.29
C SER A 116 3.80 -6.02 -4.43
N MET A 117 2.88 -6.95 -4.16
CA MET A 117 3.18 -8.13 -3.33
C MET A 117 4.33 -8.98 -3.86
N ALA A 118 4.53 -9.05 -5.18
CA ALA A 118 5.65 -9.78 -5.79
C ALA A 118 7.03 -9.24 -5.36
N PHE A 119 7.11 -7.94 -5.03
CA PHE A 119 8.36 -7.30 -4.61
C PHE A 119 8.77 -7.70 -3.19
N TYR A 120 7.85 -8.23 -2.38
CA TYR A 120 8.17 -8.69 -1.02
C TYR A 120 8.55 -10.18 -0.95
N ILE A 121 8.40 -10.94 -2.05
CA ILE A 121 8.81 -12.36 -2.13
C ILE A 121 10.28 -12.57 -1.74
N PRO A 122 11.25 -11.74 -2.19
CA PRO A 122 12.64 -11.92 -1.78
C PRO A 122 12.84 -11.88 -0.27
N LEU A 123 12.08 -11.09 0.48
CA LEU A 123 12.19 -11.04 1.95
C LEU A 123 11.76 -12.36 2.59
N ALA A 124 10.70 -12.99 2.08
CA ALA A 124 10.27 -14.32 2.52
C ALA A 124 11.32 -15.38 2.20
N LEU A 125 11.88 -15.36 0.98
CA LEU A 125 12.94 -16.27 0.55
C LEU A 125 14.23 -16.08 1.36
N ILE A 126 14.58 -14.85 1.74
CA ILE A 126 15.72 -14.60 2.63
C ILE A 126 15.47 -15.19 4.03
N GLY A 127 14.22 -15.40 4.43
CA GLY A 127 13.87 -16.05 5.69
C GLY A 127 13.50 -15.09 6.81
N PHE A 128 13.15 -13.84 6.49
CA PHE A 128 12.62 -12.92 7.49
C PHE A 128 11.29 -13.40 8.05
N ASN A 129 11.14 -13.34 9.37
CA ASN A 129 9.96 -13.86 10.03
C ASN A 129 8.66 -13.14 9.59
N PRO A 130 7.59 -13.88 9.26
CA PRO A 130 6.33 -13.30 8.80
C PRO A 130 5.66 -12.33 9.79
N ILE A 131 5.78 -12.58 11.09
CA ILE A 131 5.22 -11.70 12.14
C ILE A 131 5.98 -10.38 12.14
N SER A 132 7.31 -10.44 12.10
CA SER A 132 8.17 -9.25 12.01
C SER A 132 7.88 -8.47 10.73
N PHE A 133 7.63 -9.15 9.60
CA PHE A 133 7.23 -8.50 8.34
C PHE A 133 5.92 -7.72 8.45
N VAL A 134 4.88 -8.32 9.05
CA VAL A 134 3.59 -7.64 9.28
C VAL A 134 3.75 -6.45 10.21
N ALA A 135 4.53 -6.60 11.29
CA ALA A 135 4.79 -5.54 12.25
C ALA A 135 5.53 -4.35 11.58
N SER A 136 6.66 -4.61 10.91
CA SER A 136 7.44 -3.57 10.21
C SER A 136 6.62 -2.89 9.12
N SER A 137 5.88 -3.64 8.31
CA SER A 137 5.00 -3.10 7.26
C SER A 137 3.90 -2.19 7.83
N SER A 138 3.35 -2.56 8.99
CA SER A 138 2.33 -1.75 9.69
C SER A 138 2.93 -0.45 10.22
N PHE A 139 4.13 -0.48 10.80
CA PHE A 139 4.83 0.73 11.24
C PHE A 139 5.17 1.66 10.08
N GLN A 140 5.65 1.14 8.95
CA GLN A 140 5.89 1.95 7.75
C GLN A 140 4.62 2.57 7.20
N THR A 141 3.54 1.79 7.14
CA THR A 141 2.24 2.30 6.70
C THR A 141 1.80 3.47 7.59
N LEU A 142 1.95 3.38 8.91
CA LEU A 142 1.61 4.47 9.84
C LEU A 142 2.53 5.68 9.69
N TYR A 143 3.82 5.48 9.44
CA TYR A 143 4.79 6.55 9.23
C TYR A 143 4.56 7.34 7.93
N GLN A 144 3.98 6.70 6.91
CA GLN A 144 3.76 7.30 5.58
C GLN A 144 2.49 8.17 5.49
N PHE A 145 1.69 8.29 6.56
CA PHE A 145 0.49 9.13 6.63
C PHE A 145 0.74 10.51 7.24
#